data_AF-S7Q6I8-F1
#
_entry.id   AF-S7Q6I8-F1
#
_cell.length_a   1.000
_cell.length_b   1.000
_cell.length_c   1.000
_cell.angle_alpha   90.00
_cell.angle_beta   90.00
_cell.angle_gamma   90.00
#
_symmetry.space_group_name_H-M   'P 1'
#
loop_
_entity.id
_entity.type
_entity.pdbx_description
1 polymer ?
#
loop_
_entity_poly.entity_id
_entity_poly.type
_entity_poly.pdbx_seq_one_letter_code
_entity_poly.pdbx_strand_id
1 'polypeptide(L)'
;PELIRTQIPSLLDLLAQIEMVRKRAVKTARDALEWNKLYAKAADAEVLLLSEKERAICERIAGRVEEEKTRKIYTEITSRLCELVRECSSLSSTQHIHSLWTGDEEKLAEYMREYFPKLTKQKSNQLFHSDLNEVEQLLLHDVGRRCASFLRDAADWEKGLEDEWVARG
;
A
#
# COMPACT_ATOMS: atom_id res chain seq x y z
N PRO A 1 20.62 -1.22 -7.22
CA PRO A 1 19.61 -2.30 -7.22
C PRO A 1 18.39 -1.87 -8.04
N GLU A 2 18.19 -2.48 -9.21
CA GLU A 2 17.00 -2.20 -10.01
C GLU A 2 15.81 -2.92 -9.38
N LEU A 3 14.85 -2.14 -8.88
CA LEU A 3 13.57 -2.68 -8.45
C LEU A 3 12.87 -3.23 -9.71
N ILE A 4 12.70 -4.55 -9.79
CA ILE A 4 11.98 -5.18 -10.90
C ILE A 4 10.51 -4.79 -10.74
N ARG A 5 10.02 -3.95 -11.64
CA ARG A 5 8.74 -3.25 -11.54
C ARG A 5 7.54 -4.19 -11.46
N THR A 6 7.64 -5.40 -12.04
CA THR A 6 6.64 -6.46 -11.94
C THR A 6 6.47 -7.03 -10.52
N GLN A 7 7.43 -6.75 -9.62
CA GLN A 7 7.39 -7.22 -8.23
C GLN A 7 6.71 -6.22 -7.29
N ILE A 8 6.39 -5.00 -7.76
CA ILE A 8 5.77 -3.97 -6.92
C ILE A 8 4.44 -4.45 -6.30
N PRO A 9 3.52 -5.16 -7.01
CA PRO A 9 2.32 -5.70 -6.36
C PRO A 9 2.67 -6.69 -5.23
N SER A 10 3.62 -7.60 -5.49
CA SER A 10 4.08 -8.56 -4.48
C SER A 10 4.75 -7.90 -3.28
N LEU A 11 5.46 -6.78 -3.49
CA LEU A 11 6.05 -5.98 -2.40
C LEU A 11 4.98 -5.29 -1.56
N LEU A 12 3.92 -4.76 -2.19
CA LEU A 12 2.78 -4.20 -1.47
C LEU A 12 2.06 -5.26 -0.63
N ASP A 13 1.89 -6.47 -1.16
CA ASP A 13 1.29 -7.58 -0.43
C ASP A 13 2.17 -8.07 0.73
N LEU A 14 3.49 -8.11 0.54
CA LEU A 14 4.44 -8.40 1.62
C LEU A 14 4.32 -7.34 2.74
N LEU A 15 4.27 -6.06 2.38
CA LEU A 15 4.09 -4.97 3.33
C LEU A 15 2.76 -5.09 4.08
N ALA A 16 1.68 -5.46 3.38
CA ALA A 16 0.38 -5.68 3.99
C ALA A 16 0.42 -6.84 5.01
N GLN A 17 1.11 -7.94 4.68
CA GLN A 17 1.28 -9.06 5.61
C GLN A 17 2.09 -8.65 6.85
N ILE A 18 3.15 -7.87 6.69
CA ILE A 18 3.94 -7.33 7.81
C ILE A 18 3.05 -6.45 8.70
N GLU A 19 2.22 -5.59 8.11
CA GLU A 19 1.29 -4.74 8.83
C GLU A 19 0.22 -5.54 9.58
N MET A 20 -0.30 -6.63 8.98
CA MET A 20 -1.22 -7.55 9.66
C MET A 20 -0.58 -8.21 10.89
N VAL A 21 0.67 -8.67 10.77
CA VAL A 21 1.43 -9.24 11.89
C VAL A 21 1.63 -8.18 12.98
N ARG A 22 2.00 -6.96 12.61
CA ARG A 22 2.14 -5.84 13.56
C ARG A 22 0.85 -5.56 14.30
N LYS A 23 -0.28 -5.42 13.60
CA LYS A 23 -1.61 -5.19 14.21
C LYS A 23 -1.98 -6.30 15.18
N ARG A 24 -1.73 -7.56 14.81
CA ARG A 24 -1.94 -8.71 15.70
C ARG A 24 -1.07 -8.62 16.95
N ALA A 25 0.22 -8.29 16.81
CA ALA A 25 1.13 -8.12 17.94
C ALA A 25 0.69 -6.99 18.89
N VAL A 26 0.25 -5.85 18.35
CA VAL A 26 -0.30 -4.73 19.13
C VAL A 26 -1.54 -5.16 19.90
N LYS A 27 -2.48 -5.84 19.24
CA LYS A 27 -3.69 -6.35 19.90
C LYS A 27 -3.35 -7.33 21.02
N THR A 28 -2.52 -8.35 20.74
CA THR A 28 -2.11 -9.33 21.76
C THR A 28 -1.38 -8.67 22.93
N ALA A 29 -0.53 -7.67 22.68
CA ALA A 29 0.15 -6.94 23.74
C ALA A 29 -0.84 -6.14 24.62
N ARG A 30 -1.86 -5.50 24.01
CA ARG A 30 -2.93 -4.81 24.75
C ARG A 30 -3.74 -5.78 25.61
N ASP A 31 -4.18 -6.88 25.02
CA ASP A 31 -4.95 -7.91 25.70
C ASP A 31 -4.13 -8.46 26.90
N ALA A 32 -2.84 -8.78 26.69
CA ALA A 32 -1.96 -9.25 27.75
C ALA A 32 -1.81 -8.23 28.90
N LEU A 33 -1.66 -6.95 28.60
CA LEU A 33 -1.58 -5.89 29.61
C LEU A 33 -2.88 -5.73 30.39
N GLU A 34 -4.02 -5.85 29.72
CA GLU A 34 -5.35 -5.75 30.33
C GLU A 34 -5.63 -6.92 31.27
N TRP A 35 -5.38 -8.15 30.80
CA TRP A 35 -5.47 -9.35 31.64
C TRP A 35 -4.51 -9.30 32.81
N ASN A 36 -3.26 -8.90 32.59
CA ASN A 36 -2.28 -8.76 33.66
C ASN A 36 -2.74 -7.77 34.73
N LYS A 37 -3.35 -6.65 34.34
CA LYS A 37 -3.92 -5.65 35.26
C LYS A 37 -5.14 -6.19 36.02
N LEU A 38 -5.99 -6.99 35.37
CA LEU A 38 -7.17 -7.58 35.98
C LEU A 38 -6.76 -8.60 37.06
N TYR A 39 -5.90 -9.55 36.72
CA TYR A 39 -5.48 -10.61 37.63
C TYR A 39 -4.56 -10.11 38.75
N ALA A 40 -3.75 -9.08 38.52
CA ALA A 40 -2.98 -8.43 39.58
C ALA A 40 -3.86 -7.88 40.73
N LYS A 41 -5.14 -7.60 40.47
CA LYS A 41 -6.09 -7.11 41.49
C LYS A 41 -6.88 -8.22 42.16
N ALA A 42 -7.00 -9.39 41.53
CA ALA A 42 -7.87 -10.47 41.99
C ALA A 42 -7.28 -11.30 43.14
N ALA A 43 -6.00 -11.10 43.49
CA ALA A 43 -5.28 -11.86 44.52
C ALA A 43 -5.39 -13.38 44.35
N ASP A 44 -5.48 -13.84 43.10
CA ASP A 44 -5.62 -15.25 42.76
C ASP A 44 -4.22 -15.90 42.70
N ALA A 45 -3.97 -16.87 43.57
CA ALA A 45 -2.63 -17.43 43.80
C ALA A 45 -2.14 -18.33 42.64
N GLU A 46 -3.03 -18.73 41.74
CA GLU A 46 -2.70 -19.63 40.62
C GLU A 46 -2.39 -18.91 39.30
N VAL A 47 -2.52 -17.58 39.25
CA VAL A 47 -2.31 -16.82 38.00
C VAL A 47 -0.90 -16.26 37.91
N LEU A 48 -0.17 -16.69 36.87
CA LEU A 48 1.13 -16.12 36.52
C LEU A 48 0.95 -14.74 35.88
N LEU A 49 1.51 -13.72 36.53
CA LEU A 49 1.57 -12.35 36.02
C LEU A 49 2.81 -12.14 35.15
N LEU A 50 2.74 -11.15 34.26
CA LEU A 50 3.89 -10.69 33.47
C LEU A 50 5.00 -10.18 34.40
N SER A 51 6.24 -10.57 34.12
CA SER A 51 7.41 -9.92 34.70
C SER A 51 7.50 -8.46 34.25
N GLU A 52 8.26 -7.65 34.99
CA GLU A 52 8.49 -6.24 34.65
C GLU A 52 9.05 -6.08 33.22
N LYS A 53 9.97 -6.98 32.82
CA LYS A 53 10.55 -6.99 31.47
C LYS A 53 9.51 -7.29 30.39
N GLU A 54 8.67 -8.30 30.59
CA GLU A 54 7.61 -8.67 29.63
C GLU A 54 6.57 -7.55 29.52
N ARG A 55 6.18 -6.98 30.65
CA ARG A 55 5.27 -5.84 30.70
C ARG A 55 5.84 -4.64 29.93
N ALA A 56 7.10 -4.28 30.14
CA ALA A 56 7.73 -3.17 29.41
C ALA A 56 7.79 -3.42 27.90
N ILE A 57 8.01 -4.67 27.46
CA ILE A 57 7.96 -5.04 26.05
C ILE A 57 6.54 -4.86 25.49
N CYS A 58 5.52 -5.34 26.20
CA CYS A 58 4.13 -5.17 25.79
C CYS A 58 3.72 -3.70 25.74
N GLU A 59 4.11 -2.89 26.72
CA GLU A 59 3.82 -1.44 26.76
C GLU A 59 4.48 -0.72 25.58
N ARG A 60 5.71 -1.09 25.23
CA ARG A 60 6.39 -0.55 24.03
C ARG A 60 5.66 -0.94 22.74
N ILE A 61 5.27 -2.20 22.60
CA ILE A 61 4.56 -2.70 21.40
C ILE A 61 3.18 -2.04 21.28
N ALA A 62 2.43 -1.92 22.38
CA ALA A 62 1.10 -1.32 22.42
C ALA A 62 1.11 0.22 22.41
N GLY A 63 2.29 0.83 22.46
CA GLY A 63 2.50 2.27 22.57
C GLY A 63 1.90 3.03 21.38
N ARG A 64 0.99 3.95 21.67
CA ARG A 64 0.26 4.74 20.66
C ARG A 64 1.19 5.51 19.72
N VAL A 65 2.26 6.11 20.26
CA VAL A 65 3.23 6.89 19.46
C VAL A 65 3.95 6.00 18.44
N GLU A 66 4.35 4.79 18.83
CA GLU A 66 5.04 3.87 17.93
C GLU A 66 4.07 3.25 16.90
N GLU A 67 2.83 3.01 17.29
CA GLU A 67 1.77 2.62 16.35
C GLU A 67 1.51 3.69 15.28
N GLU A 68 1.33 4.96 15.67
CA GLU A 68 1.07 6.07 14.74
C GLU A 68 2.26 6.28 13.78
N LYS A 69 3.50 6.25 14.29
CA LYS A 69 4.71 6.34 13.46
C LYS A 69 4.80 5.20 12.44
N THR A 70 4.60 3.97 12.89
CA THR A 70 4.71 2.79 12.02
C THR A 70 3.61 2.80 10.96
N ARG A 71 2.38 3.20 11.34
CA ARG A 71 1.28 3.34 10.38
C ARG A 71 1.58 4.39 9.33
N LYS A 72 2.14 5.54 9.74
CA LYS A 72 2.54 6.59 8.80
C LYS A 72 3.57 6.08 7.79
N ILE A 73 4.59 5.33 8.25
CA ILE A 73 5.61 4.74 7.37
C ILE A 73 4.97 3.75 6.38
N TYR A 74 4.10 2.86 6.86
CA TYR A 74 3.38 1.91 6.01
C TYR A 74 2.59 2.65 4.91
N THR A 75 1.77 3.62 5.29
CA THR A 75 0.94 4.39 4.35
C THR A 75 1.79 5.18 3.36
N GLU A 76 2.90 5.77 3.80
CA GLU A 76 3.82 6.50 2.93
C GLU A 76 4.52 5.58 1.92
N ILE A 77 5.03 4.42 2.36
CA ILE A 77 5.66 3.45 1.46
C ILE A 77 4.65 2.91 0.45
N THR A 78 3.44 2.52 0.88
CA THR A 78 2.38 2.06 -0.01
C THR A 78 2.03 3.12 -1.05
N SER A 79 1.84 4.37 -0.61
CA SER A 79 1.52 5.49 -1.50
C SER A 79 2.65 5.75 -2.49
N ARG A 80 3.92 5.75 -2.03
CA ARG A 80 5.10 5.96 -2.87
C ARG A 80 5.32 4.83 -3.87
N LEU A 81 5.06 3.58 -3.51
CA LEU A 81 5.13 2.46 -4.44
C LEU A 81 4.03 2.54 -5.51
N CYS A 82 2.84 2.98 -5.14
CA CYS A 82 1.77 3.29 -6.10
C CYS A 82 2.11 4.53 -6.96
N GLU A 83 2.79 5.54 -6.42
CA GLU A 83 3.25 6.74 -7.15
C GLU A 83 4.52 6.52 -7.97
N LEU A 84 5.37 5.53 -7.67
CA LEU A 84 6.53 5.16 -8.47
C LEU A 84 6.12 4.62 -9.85
N VAL A 85 4.89 4.12 -9.96
CA VAL A 85 4.24 3.85 -11.25
C VAL A 85 4.06 5.16 -12.07
N ARG A 86 3.95 6.32 -11.41
CA ARG A 86 3.75 7.67 -11.99
C ARG A 86 5.04 8.48 -12.21
N GLU A 87 5.97 8.51 -11.25
CA GLU A 87 7.17 9.39 -11.27
C GLU A 87 8.31 8.93 -12.18
N CYS A 88 8.05 7.97 -13.07
CA CYS A 88 8.94 7.62 -14.16
C CYS A 88 8.93 8.65 -15.33
N SER A 89 8.55 9.89 -15.07
CA SER A 89 8.38 10.96 -16.08
C SER A 89 9.45 12.06 -16.00
N SER A 90 10.43 11.95 -15.10
CA SER A 90 11.55 12.91 -14.99
C SER A 90 12.89 12.27 -15.37
N LEU A 91 13.28 12.48 -16.63
CA LEU A 91 14.63 12.39 -17.24
C LEU A 91 15.36 11.05 -17.42
N SER A 92 14.93 9.91 -16.90
CA SER A 92 15.59 8.61 -17.23
C SER A 92 14.66 7.39 -17.22
N SER A 93 13.34 7.60 -17.13
CA SER A 93 12.38 6.53 -16.87
C SER A 93 11.17 6.52 -17.81
N THR A 94 11.28 7.13 -19.00
CA THR A 94 10.34 7.00 -20.14
C THR A 94 10.21 5.58 -20.69
N GLN A 95 10.38 4.55 -19.85
CA GLN A 95 10.34 3.15 -20.24
C GLN A 95 9.17 2.40 -19.63
N HIS A 96 8.52 2.78 -18.52
CA HIS A 96 7.52 1.85 -17.95
C HIS A 96 6.09 2.05 -18.46
N ILE A 97 5.50 3.24 -18.33
CA ILE A 97 4.21 3.50 -18.99
C ILE A 97 4.40 3.47 -20.50
N HIS A 98 5.46 4.07 -21.04
CA HIS A 98 5.75 4.01 -22.47
C HIS A 98 6.05 2.57 -22.96
N SER A 99 6.75 1.66 -22.23
CA SER A 99 6.90 0.27 -22.71
C SER A 99 5.70 -0.63 -22.44
N LEU A 100 4.83 -0.31 -21.47
CA LEU A 100 3.54 -0.99 -21.32
C LEU A 100 2.56 -0.54 -22.41
N TRP A 101 2.58 0.75 -22.72
CA TRP A 101 1.78 1.39 -23.76
C TRP A 101 2.24 1.00 -25.17
N THR A 102 3.55 0.97 -25.45
CA THR A 102 4.08 0.59 -26.78
C THR A 102 4.41 -0.89 -26.93
N GLY A 103 4.31 -1.71 -25.87
CA GLY A 103 4.76 -3.10 -25.87
C GLY A 103 3.69 -4.17 -25.59
N ASP A 104 2.67 -3.89 -24.75
CA ASP A 104 1.68 -4.90 -24.33
C ASP A 104 0.47 -4.27 -23.60
N GLU A 105 -0.53 -3.77 -24.35
CA GLU A 105 -1.74 -3.13 -23.81
C GLU A 105 -2.50 -4.00 -22.78
N GLU A 106 -2.46 -5.33 -22.94
CA GLU A 106 -3.13 -6.27 -22.02
C GLU A 106 -2.56 -6.19 -20.60
N LYS A 107 -1.23 -6.00 -20.48
CA LYS A 107 -0.57 -5.85 -19.17
C LYS A 107 -0.92 -4.53 -18.51
N LEU A 108 -1.09 -3.45 -19.26
CA LEU A 108 -1.51 -2.16 -18.69
C LEU A 108 -2.89 -2.27 -18.04
N ALA A 109 -3.83 -2.93 -18.72
CA ALA A 109 -5.17 -3.19 -18.17
C ALA A 109 -5.13 -4.10 -16.95
N GLU A 110 -4.23 -5.10 -16.91
CA GLU A 110 -3.99 -5.93 -15.73
C GLU A 110 -3.47 -5.12 -14.54
N TYR A 111 -2.42 -4.31 -14.72
CA TYR A 111 -1.88 -3.47 -13.65
C TYR A 111 -2.91 -2.45 -13.11
N MET A 112 -3.68 -1.81 -13.99
CA MET A 112 -4.73 -0.87 -13.57
C MET A 112 -5.80 -1.56 -12.71
N ARG A 113 -6.09 -2.84 -12.97
CA ARG A 113 -7.00 -3.64 -12.14
C ARG A 113 -6.40 -4.02 -10.79
N GLU A 114 -5.13 -4.42 -10.76
CA GLU A 114 -4.45 -4.84 -9.53
C GLU A 114 -4.28 -3.67 -8.55
N TYR A 115 -3.79 -2.53 -9.05
CA TYR A 115 -3.52 -1.34 -8.25
C TYR A 115 -4.77 -0.51 -7.96
N PHE A 116 -5.71 -0.41 -8.91
CA PHE A 116 -6.85 0.49 -8.81
C PHE A 116 -8.19 -0.21 -9.12
N PRO A 117 -8.56 -1.25 -8.36
CA PRO A 117 -9.80 -2.03 -8.57
C PRO A 117 -11.06 -1.16 -8.54
N LYS A 118 -11.07 -0.11 -7.71
CA LYS A 118 -12.21 0.81 -7.60
C LYS A 118 -12.48 1.62 -8.88
N LEU A 119 -11.46 1.88 -9.68
CA LEU A 119 -11.60 2.58 -10.96
C LEU A 119 -12.07 1.63 -12.07
N THR A 120 -11.64 0.37 -12.00
CA THR A 120 -11.97 -0.65 -13.01
C THR A 120 -13.25 -1.43 -12.68
N LYS A 121 -13.88 -1.17 -11.53
CA LYS A 121 -15.06 -1.90 -11.00
C LYS A 121 -14.81 -3.41 -10.88
N GLN A 122 -13.56 -3.84 -10.76
CA GLN A 122 -13.17 -5.24 -10.60
C GLN A 122 -12.74 -5.53 -9.16
N LYS A 123 -12.79 -6.80 -8.76
CA LYS A 123 -12.25 -7.24 -7.48
C LYS A 123 -10.74 -7.43 -7.63
N SER A 124 -9.95 -6.76 -6.79
CA SER A 124 -8.52 -7.05 -6.66
C SER A 124 -8.33 -8.18 -5.65
N ASN A 125 -7.40 -9.09 -5.97
CA ASN A 125 -6.97 -10.15 -5.06
C ASN A 125 -5.82 -9.70 -4.13
N GLN A 126 -5.35 -8.45 -4.29
CA GLN A 126 -4.20 -7.93 -3.56
C GLN A 126 -4.59 -7.58 -2.12
N LEU A 127 -3.80 -8.07 -1.17
CA LEU A 127 -4.06 -7.98 0.26
C LEU A 127 -3.98 -6.54 0.78
N PHE A 128 -3.15 -5.69 0.17
CA PHE A 128 -2.96 -4.32 0.65
C PHE A 128 -4.24 -3.48 0.62
N HIS A 129 -5.21 -3.79 -0.25
CA HIS A 129 -6.51 -3.08 -0.28
C HIS A 129 -7.38 -3.37 0.94
N SER A 130 -7.21 -4.55 1.56
CA SER A 130 -8.06 -4.99 2.67
C SER A 130 -7.75 -4.27 3.99
N ASP A 131 -6.55 -3.71 4.13
CA ASP A 131 -6.06 -3.15 5.39
C ASP A 131 -6.14 -1.61 5.46
N LEU A 132 -6.51 -0.96 4.35
CA LEU A 132 -6.60 0.50 4.26
C LEU A 132 -7.88 1.01 4.93
N ASN A 133 -7.75 2.03 5.77
CA ASN A 133 -8.88 2.78 6.31
C ASN A 133 -9.49 3.72 5.25
N GLU A 134 -10.64 4.34 5.54
CA GLU A 134 -11.35 5.18 4.56
C GLU A 134 -10.48 6.32 4.00
N VAL A 135 -9.66 6.96 4.84
CA VAL A 135 -8.78 8.07 4.44
C VAL A 135 -7.69 7.56 3.48
N GLU A 136 -7.08 6.42 3.80
CA GLU A 136 -6.05 5.80 2.97
C GLU A 136 -6.62 5.28 1.65
N GLN A 137 -7.84 4.74 1.68
CA GLN A 137 -8.56 4.34 0.48
C GLN A 137 -8.88 5.55 -0.42
N LEU A 138 -9.25 6.69 0.17
CA LEU A 138 -9.47 7.94 -0.58
C LEU A 138 -8.18 8.44 -1.22
N LEU A 139 -7.06 8.39 -0.49
CA LEU A 139 -5.75 8.77 -1.00
C LEU A 139 -5.33 7.88 -2.16
N LEU A 140 -5.47 6.56 -2.02
CA LEU A 140 -5.17 5.60 -3.09
C LEU A 140 -6.08 5.77 -4.31
N HIS A 141 -7.37 6.04 -4.08
CA HIS A 141 -8.32 6.34 -5.15
C HIS A 141 -7.93 7.62 -5.91
N ASP A 142 -7.47 8.64 -5.19
CA ASP A 142 -6.99 9.87 -5.80
C ASP A 142 -5.73 9.66 -6.65
N VAL A 143 -4.77 8.87 -6.14
CA VAL A 143 -3.61 8.42 -6.92
C VAL A 143 -4.06 7.72 -8.20
N GLY A 144 -5.01 6.80 -8.11
CA GLY A 144 -5.54 6.10 -9.28
C GLY A 144 -6.21 7.04 -10.29
N ARG A 145 -7.00 8.02 -9.84
CA ARG A 145 -7.63 9.00 -10.75
C ARG A 145 -6.58 9.81 -11.49
N ARG A 146 -5.51 10.23 -10.80
CA ARG A 146 -4.38 10.93 -11.41
C ARG A 146 -3.68 10.06 -12.45
N CYS A 147 -3.49 8.77 -12.18
CA CYS A 147 -2.94 7.82 -13.15
C CYS A 147 -3.85 7.66 -14.39
N ALA A 148 -5.16 7.52 -14.19
CA ALA A 148 -6.12 7.39 -15.29
C ALA A 148 -6.21 8.66 -16.16
N SER A 149 -6.13 9.84 -15.54
CA SER A 149 -6.07 11.11 -16.29
C SER A 149 -4.83 11.17 -17.16
N PHE A 150 -3.65 10.88 -16.59
CA PHE A 150 -2.40 10.89 -17.34
C PHE A 150 -2.42 9.95 -18.55
N LEU A 151 -2.93 8.72 -18.38
CA LEU A 151 -3.04 7.77 -19.49
C LEU A 151 -3.97 8.28 -20.60
N ARG A 152 -5.05 8.97 -20.24
CA ARG A 152 -5.96 9.60 -21.21
C ARG A 152 -5.28 10.75 -21.94
N ASP A 153 -4.62 11.63 -21.20
CA ASP A 153 -3.92 12.79 -21.77
C ASP A 153 -2.81 12.35 -22.73
N ALA A 154 -2.09 11.28 -22.40
CA ALA A 154 -1.09 10.67 -23.27
C ALA A 154 -1.71 10.06 -24.54
N ALA A 155 -2.81 9.32 -24.41
CA ALA A 155 -3.53 8.73 -25.55
C ALA A 155 -4.07 9.80 -26.51
N ASP A 156 -4.64 10.88 -25.97
CA ASP A 156 -5.18 11.99 -26.75
C ASP A 156 -4.05 12.75 -27.48
N TRP A 157 -2.89 12.91 -26.83
CA TRP A 157 -1.70 13.51 -27.45
C TRP A 157 -1.15 12.67 -28.60
N GLU A 158 -1.03 11.35 -28.43
CA GLU A 158 -0.58 10.45 -29.51
C GLU A 158 -1.52 10.45 -30.70
N LYS A 159 -2.84 10.41 -30.44
CA LYS A 159 -3.84 10.49 -31.49
C LYS A 159 -3.73 11.80 -32.28
N GLY A 160 -3.51 12.92 -31.59
CA GLY A 160 -3.28 14.21 -32.25
C GLY A 160 -2.03 14.22 -33.12
N LEU A 161 -0.96 13.53 -32.69
CA LEU A 161 0.24 13.33 -33.51
C LEU A 161 -0.05 12.47 -34.73
N GLU A 162 -0.74 11.34 -34.60
CA GLU A 162 -1.11 10.50 -35.75
C GLU A 162 -1.95 11.28 -36.75
N ASP A 163 -2.96 12.03 -36.29
CA ASP A 163 -3.82 12.84 -37.14
C ASP A 163 -3.02 13.95 -37.87
N GLU A 164 -2.05 14.60 -37.20
CA GLU A 164 -1.15 15.58 -37.82
C GLU A 164 -0.19 14.95 -38.85
N TRP A 165 0.33 13.75 -38.57
CA TRP A 165 1.23 13.05 -39.48
C TRP A 165 0.48 12.56 -40.73
N VAL A 166 -0.75 12.05 -40.57
CA VAL A 166 -1.63 11.67 -41.68
C VAL A 166 -2.02 12.92 -42.51
N ALA A 167 -2.28 14.06 -41.86
CA ALA A 167 -2.62 15.30 -42.54
C ALA A 167 -1.44 15.96 -43.30
N ARG A 168 -0.19 15.60 -42.96
CA ARG A 168 1.04 16.05 -43.64
C ARG A 168 1.55 15.08 -44.71
N GLY A 169 0.84 13.96 -44.92
CA GLY A 169 1.09 13.00 -46.02
C GLY A 169 0.83 13.60 -47.39
#